data_AF-A0A6F9EGG5-F1
#
_entry.id   AF-A0A6F9EGG5-F1
#
_cell.length_a   1.000
_cell.length_b   1.000
_cell.length_c   1.000
_cell.angle_alpha   90.00
_cell.angle_beta   90.00
_cell.angle_gamma   90.00
#
_symmetry.space_group_name_H-M   'P 1'
#
loop_
_entity.id
_entity.type
_entity.pdbx_description
1 polymer ?
#
loop_
_entity_poly.entity_id
_entity_poly.type
_entity_poly.pdbx_seq_one_letter_code
_entity_poly.pdbx_strand_id
1 'polypeptide(L)'
;MARSWTVVTLAGKSLLDRYAKETGIAPVGEGAAEGWRAKDQRDQWDQIAFDLATWLAGKPPSEVGSLSAELQTLARLDKTPQLKGDRFKLHLLATDTPQAYTAARALALWSGKNGWFEFDPCRDLIAGLQVGDYETFVHRGLPALVRRLAEIAAQVYDLMINSTAGFRAVTPYLYAFALIQQVPMVYQFEGAEQLLFIPRVPIELKWDVVEKFYVQMVSLQRGIGSSVEQLTGDPAFRDLDNIGLVEGDKDMAVLSAIGEILLGRYRQLYALVDVDQSAVPALKANPEMLRIVAEKFCDDHHRENRTERKNGHFVFDNGDNPYRIYFVQPRHGSPIIYKTFTDHDEHQWYYEHTAPPPPESLHPVRCRISKQDWRLEEA
;
A
#
# COMPACT_ATOMS: atom_id res chain seq x y z
N MET A 1 -27.85 -4.61 0.88
CA MET A 1 -27.35 -3.53 1.77
C MET A 1 -26.54 -2.59 0.89
N ALA A 2 -26.82 -1.28 0.90
CA ALA A 2 -26.08 -0.30 0.10
C ALA A 2 -24.63 -0.25 0.57
N ARG A 3 -23.68 -0.43 -0.35
CA ARG A 3 -22.24 -0.31 -0.07
C ARG A 3 -21.79 1.15 -0.17
N SER A 4 -20.65 1.44 0.44
CA SER A 4 -20.00 2.74 0.34
C SER A 4 -18.61 2.54 -0.26
N TRP A 5 -18.51 2.74 -1.57
CA TRP A 5 -17.28 2.51 -2.31
C TRP A 5 -16.34 3.70 -2.24
N THR A 6 -15.07 3.41 -2.03
CA THR A 6 -13.97 4.32 -2.35
C THR A 6 -13.39 3.92 -3.70
N VAL A 7 -13.44 4.82 -4.67
CA VAL A 7 -12.94 4.61 -6.03
C VAL A 7 -11.65 5.40 -6.19
N VAL A 8 -10.50 4.73 -6.25
CA VAL A 8 -9.23 5.42 -6.46
C VAL A 8 -9.05 5.72 -7.94
N THR A 9 -8.72 6.97 -8.26
CA THR A 9 -8.49 7.42 -9.64
C THR A 9 -7.31 8.38 -9.70
N LEU A 10 -6.52 8.33 -10.75
CA LEU A 10 -5.54 9.37 -11.04
C LEU A 10 -6.23 10.56 -11.70
N ALA A 11 -5.94 11.77 -11.23
CA ALA A 11 -6.41 13.00 -11.85
C ALA A 11 -5.64 13.26 -13.15
N GLY A 12 -6.36 13.36 -14.26
CA GLY A 12 -5.84 13.73 -15.56
C GLY A 12 -5.95 15.23 -15.86
N LYS A 13 -5.41 15.63 -17.01
CA LYS A 13 -5.47 17.02 -17.49
C LYS A 13 -6.74 17.39 -18.26
N SER A 14 -7.63 16.45 -18.54
CA SER A 14 -8.81 16.68 -19.41
C SER A 14 -9.71 17.81 -18.91
N LEU A 15 -9.83 17.97 -17.59
CA LEU A 15 -10.60 19.06 -16.99
C LEU A 15 -9.99 20.43 -17.29
N LEU A 16 -8.66 20.54 -17.17
CA LEU A 16 -7.91 21.75 -17.47
C LEU A 16 -7.96 22.10 -18.96
N ASP A 17 -7.81 21.10 -19.83
CA ASP A 17 -7.89 21.27 -21.28
C ASP A 17 -9.27 21.83 -21.69
N ARG A 18 -10.35 21.32 -21.06
CA ARG A 18 -11.71 21.81 -21.27
C ARG A 18 -11.88 23.25 -20.78
N TYR A 19 -11.43 23.53 -19.57
CA TYR A 19 -11.49 24.87 -18.97
C TYR A 19 -10.78 25.91 -19.85
N ALA A 20 -9.55 25.61 -20.27
CA ALA A 20 -8.76 26.51 -21.10
C ALA A 20 -9.43 26.79 -22.45
N LYS A 21 -9.99 25.75 -23.08
CA LYS A 21 -10.72 25.88 -24.35
C LYS A 21 -11.92 26.82 -24.25
N GLU A 22 -12.62 26.84 -23.11
CA GLU A 22 -13.84 27.62 -22.95
C GLU A 22 -13.63 29.03 -22.41
N THR A 23 -12.61 29.23 -21.56
CA THR A 23 -12.33 30.54 -20.96
C THR A 23 -11.28 31.33 -21.73
N GLY A 24 -10.50 30.67 -22.60
CA GLY A 24 -9.34 31.27 -23.26
C GLY A 24 -8.14 31.48 -22.33
N ILE A 25 -8.26 31.09 -21.05
CA ILE A 25 -7.15 31.14 -20.09
C ILE A 25 -6.23 29.97 -20.40
N ALA A 26 -4.97 30.26 -20.72
CA ALA A 26 -4.00 29.21 -21.00
C ALA A 26 -3.94 28.22 -19.82
N PRO A 27 -3.94 26.90 -20.10
CA PRO A 27 -3.82 25.92 -19.03
C PRO A 27 -2.46 26.09 -18.36
N VAL A 28 -2.37 25.59 -17.12
CA VAL A 28 -1.14 25.47 -16.35
C VAL A 28 0.00 24.99 -17.26
N GLY A 29 1.00 25.86 -17.47
CA GLY A 29 2.04 25.65 -18.48
C GLY A 29 2.77 24.32 -18.32
N GLU A 30 3.19 23.71 -19.42
CA GLU A 30 3.94 22.44 -19.46
C GLU A 30 5.39 22.56 -18.87
N GLY A 31 5.70 23.67 -18.21
CA GLY A 31 7.06 24.04 -17.79
C GLY A 31 7.46 23.55 -16.40
N ALA A 32 8.48 22.69 -16.39
CA ALA A 32 9.40 22.29 -15.32
C ALA A 32 8.81 21.59 -14.07
N ALA A 33 9.08 20.29 -13.99
CA ALA A 33 9.00 19.48 -12.77
C ALA A 33 9.87 20.02 -11.61
N GLU A 34 10.78 20.97 -11.88
CA GLU A 34 11.64 21.59 -10.88
C GLU A 34 11.01 22.86 -10.31
N GLY A 35 10.80 22.88 -8.99
CA GLY A 35 10.45 24.09 -8.25
C GLY A 35 8.96 24.38 -8.10
N TRP A 36 8.04 23.72 -8.83
CA TRP A 36 6.59 23.95 -8.71
C TRP A 36 6.01 23.70 -7.31
N ARG A 37 6.75 22.93 -6.50
CA ARG A 37 6.45 22.68 -5.10
C ARG A 37 6.82 23.83 -4.17
N ALA A 38 7.51 24.87 -4.64
CA ALA A 38 7.80 26.08 -3.88
C ALA A 38 6.48 26.77 -3.49
N LYS A 39 6.47 27.38 -2.31
CA LYS A 39 5.23 27.88 -1.68
C LYS A 39 4.50 28.91 -2.55
N ASP A 40 5.24 29.85 -3.11
CA ASP A 40 4.77 30.89 -4.03
C ASP A 40 4.14 30.31 -5.30
N GLN A 41 4.72 29.25 -5.86
CA GLN A 41 4.16 28.57 -7.02
C GLN A 41 2.92 27.74 -6.66
N ARG A 42 2.89 27.12 -5.47
CA ARG A 42 1.69 26.41 -4.97
C ARG A 42 0.49 27.34 -4.78
N ASP A 43 0.71 28.54 -4.26
CA ASP A 43 -0.36 29.53 -4.07
C ASP A 43 -1.01 29.89 -5.43
N GLN A 44 -0.21 30.00 -6.50
CA GLN A 44 -0.71 30.20 -7.87
C GLN A 44 -1.55 29.01 -8.34
N TRP A 45 -1.10 27.77 -8.12
CA TRP A 45 -1.84 26.58 -8.54
C TRP A 45 -3.13 26.37 -7.76
N ASP A 46 -3.14 26.73 -6.47
CA ASP A 46 -4.33 26.73 -5.64
C ASP A 46 -5.34 27.78 -6.10
N GLN A 47 -4.90 28.97 -6.53
CA GLN A 47 -5.79 29.96 -7.11
C GLN A 47 -6.44 29.46 -8.41
N ILE A 48 -5.67 28.85 -9.31
CA ILE A 48 -6.22 28.26 -10.54
C ILE A 48 -7.19 27.12 -10.20
N ALA A 49 -6.88 26.29 -9.20
CA ALA A 49 -7.78 25.23 -8.76
C ALA A 49 -9.10 25.78 -8.20
N PHE A 50 -9.04 26.90 -7.48
CA PHE A 50 -10.23 27.60 -7.00
C PHE A 50 -11.07 28.14 -8.16
N ASP A 51 -10.45 28.84 -9.12
CA ASP A 51 -11.14 29.39 -10.29
C ASP A 51 -11.79 28.28 -11.13
N LEU A 52 -11.10 27.14 -11.28
CA LEU A 52 -11.61 25.95 -11.96
C LEU A 52 -12.80 25.34 -11.21
N ALA A 53 -12.75 25.28 -9.88
CA ALA A 53 -13.85 24.79 -9.04
C ALA A 53 -15.08 25.73 -9.12
N THR A 54 -14.87 27.05 -9.14
CA THR A 54 -15.94 28.04 -9.35
C THR A 54 -16.55 27.91 -10.73
N TRP A 55 -15.72 27.73 -11.77
CA TRP A 55 -16.20 27.49 -13.13
C TRP A 55 -17.04 26.21 -13.20
N LEU A 56 -16.61 25.11 -12.57
CA LEU A 56 -17.38 23.87 -12.46
C LEU A 56 -18.72 24.08 -11.75
N ALA A 57 -18.77 24.89 -10.69
CA ALA A 57 -20.00 25.19 -9.96
C ALA A 57 -21.01 25.99 -10.81
N GLY A 58 -20.53 26.76 -11.79
CA GLY A 58 -21.36 27.48 -12.75
C GLY A 58 -21.93 26.63 -13.88
N LYS A 59 -21.55 25.34 -13.97
CA LYS A 59 -21.99 24.46 -15.07
C LYS A 59 -23.37 23.85 -14.81
N PRO A 60 -24.19 23.67 -15.87
CA PRO A 60 -25.43 22.93 -15.76
C PRO A 60 -25.16 21.50 -15.25
N PRO A 61 -25.95 20.96 -14.29
CA PRO A 61 -25.75 19.60 -13.78
C PRO A 61 -25.73 18.51 -14.86
N SER A 62 -26.45 18.73 -15.96
CA SER A 62 -26.48 17.82 -17.12
C SER A 62 -25.16 17.73 -17.88
N GLU A 63 -24.30 18.74 -17.78
CA GLU A 63 -23.04 18.83 -18.53
C GLU A 63 -21.82 18.40 -17.72
N VAL A 64 -21.88 18.55 -16.39
CA VAL A 64 -20.75 18.31 -15.47
C VAL A 64 -20.09 16.95 -15.69
N GLY A 65 -20.89 15.88 -15.82
CA GLY A 65 -20.39 14.53 -16.02
C GLY A 65 -19.64 14.28 -17.33
N SER A 66 -19.52 15.28 -18.22
CA SER A 66 -18.81 15.17 -19.50
C SER A 66 -17.52 16.01 -19.56
N LEU A 67 -17.22 16.75 -18.49
CA LEU A 67 -16.11 17.71 -18.48
C LEU A 67 -14.75 17.05 -18.20
N SER A 68 -14.73 15.91 -17.52
CA SER A 68 -13.52 15.13 -17.29
C SER A 68 -13.82 13.65 -17.12
N ALA A 69 -12.79 12.81 -17.24
CA ALA A 69 -12.91 11.36 -17.06
C ALA A 69 -13.33 10.98 -15.63
N GLU A 70 -12.90 11.74 -14.63
CA GLU A 70 -13.23 11.53 -13.21
C GLU A 70 -14.72 11.81 -12.94
N LEU A 71 -15.22 12.97 -13.40
CA LEU A 71 -16.63 13.34 -13.29
C LEU A 71 -17.53 12.36 -14.05
N GLN A 72 -17.06 11.92 -15.22
CA GLN A 72 -17.77 10.94 -16.03
C GLN A 72 -17.84 9.58 -15.37
N THR A 73 -16.76 9.14 -14.72
CA THR A 73 -16.75 7.90 -13.96
C THR A 73 -17.78 7.96 -12.84
N LEU A 74 -17.79 9.01 -12.03
CA LEU A 74 -18.76 9.21 -10.94
C LEU A 74 -20.21 9.18 -11.48
N ALA A 75 -20.50 9.96 -12.52
CA ALA A 75 -21.84 10.04 -13.09
C ALA A 75 -22.35 8.70 -13.68
N ARG A 76 -21.43 7.84 -14.12
CA ARG A 76 -21.77 6.52 -14.68
C ARG A 76 -21.89 5.43 -13.61
N LEU A 77 -21.11 5.50 -12.53
CA LEU A 77 -21.25 4.60 -11.40
C LEU A 77 -22.66 4.70 -10.81
N ASP A 78 -23.18 5.92 -10.61
CA ASP A 78 -24.54 6.16 -10.10
C ASP A 78 -25.64 5.59 -11.02
N LYS A 79 -25.38 5.51 -12.33
CA LYS A 79 -26.32 5.00 -13.34
C LYS A 79 -26.18 3.49 -13.58
N THR A 80 -25.19 2.86 -12.98
CA THR A 80 -24.89 1.44 -13.20
C THR A 80 -25.92 0.56 -12.49
N PRO A 81 -26.73 -0.26 -13.19
CA PRO A 81 -27.84 -1.00 -12.58
C PRO A 81 -27.43 -1.92 -11.43
N GLN A 82 -26.30 -2.62 -11.57
CA GLN A 82 -25.77 -3.53 -10.54
C GLN A 82 -25.23 -2.82 -9.29
N LEU A 83 -25.09 -1.49 -9.33
CA LEU A 83 -24.59 -0.66 -8.23
C LEU A 83 -25.69 0.26 -7.66
N LYS A 84 -26.94 0.06 -8.06
CA LYS A 84 -28.04 0.94 -7.67
C LYS A 84 -28.20 0.97 -6.14
N GLY A 85 -28.12 2.19 -5.58
CA GLY A 85 -28.25 2.44 -4.14
C GLY A 85 -26.92 2.44 -3.39
N ASP A 86 -25.82 2.05 -4.04
CA ASP A 86 -24.49 2.23 -3.49
C ASP A 86 -24.09 3.71 -3.50
N ARG A 87 -23.15 4.07 -2.63
CA ARG A 87 -22.57 5.42 -2.54
C ARG A 87 -21.12 5.38 -3.00
N PHE A 88 -20.70 6.43 -3.70
CA PHE A 88 -19.36 6.52 -4.26
C PHE A 88 -18.65 7.77 -3.77
N LYS A 89 -17.39 7.59 -3.39
CA LYS A 89 -16.41 8.65 -3.17
C LYS A 89 -15.19 8.35 -4.03
N LEU A 90 -14.74 9.31 -4.82
CA LEU A 90 -13.53 9.21 -5.60
C LEU A 90 -12.35 9.72 -4.77
N HIS A 91 -11.39 8.84 -4.49
CA HIS A 91 -10.11 9.21 -3.90
C HIS A 91 -9.15 9.56 -5.04
N LEU A 92 -8.81 10.83 -5.16
CA LEU A 92 -7.96 11.34 -6.23
C LEU A 92 -6.49 11.15 -5.85
N LEU A 93 -5.70 10.63 -6.79
CA LEU A 93 -4.24 10.68 -6.74
C LEU A 93 -3.74 11.60 -7.86
N ALA A 94 -2.65 12.32 -7.63
CA ALA A 94 -2.06 13.20 -8.63
C ALA A 94 -0.62 12.78 -8.94
N THR A 95 -0.26 12.81 -10.22
CA THR A 95 1.15 12.76 -10.65
C THR A 95 1.90 13.99 -10.14
N ASP A 96 3.24 13.92 -10.09
CA ASP A 96 4.11 14.98 -9.59
C ASP A 96 4.22 16.17 -10.55
N THR A 97 3.07 16.74 -10.91
CA THR A 97 2.91 17.74 -11.96
C THR A 97 1.87 18.77 -11.53
N PRO A 98 2.08 20.07 -11.82
CA PRO A 98 1.12 21.12 -11.54
C PRO A 98 -0.30 20.82 -12.08
N GLN A 99 -0.40 20.25 -13.29
CA GLN A 99 -1.67 19.98 -13.95
C GLN A 99 -2.52 18.97 -13.15
N ALA A 100 -1.93 17.82 -12.81
CA ALA A 100 -2.66 16.80 -12.04
C ALA A 100 -3.01 17.30 -10.64
N TYR A 101 -2.10 18.06 -10.00
CA TYR A 101 -2.37 18.71 -8.73
C TYR A 101 -3.58 19.66 -8.81
N THR A 102 -3.56 20.61 -9.74
CA THR A 102 -4.61 21.61 -9.91
C THR A 102 -5.95 20.95 -10.24
N ALA A 103 -5.97 19.94 -11.11
CA ALA A 103 -7.19 19.19 -11.43
C ALA A 103 -7.75 18.45 -10.20
N ALA A 104 -6.91 17.71 -9.47
CA ALA A 104 -7.34 17.01 -8.26
C ALA A 104 -7.85 17.96 -7.19
N ARG A 105 -7.13 19.07 -6.98
CA ARG A 105 -7.49 20.11 -6.01
C ARG A 105 -8.81 20.78 -6.36
N ALA A 106 -9.03 21.13 -7.63
CA ALA A 106 -10.28 21.73 -8.09
C ALA A 106 -11.48 20.82 -7.89
N LEU A 107 -11.35 19.52 -8.22
CA LEU A 107 -12.41 18.53 -8.01
C LEU A 107 -12.75 18.37 -6.52
N ALA A 108 -11.74 18.30 -5.65
CA ALA A 108 -11.95 18.22 -4.20
C ALA A 108 -12.62 19.48 -3.63
N LEU A 109 -12.20 20.67 -4.09
CA LEU A 109 -12.83 21.94 -3.71
C LEU A 109 -14.28 22.03 -4.20
N TRP A 110 -14.54 21.68 -5.47
CA TRP A 110 -15.86 21.70 -6.08
C TRP A 110 -16.82 20.72 -5.38
N SER A 111 -16.32 19.55 -4.97
CA SER A 111 -17.10 18.57 -4.23
C SER A 111 -17.64 19.10 -2.90
N GLY A 112 -16.94 20.05 -2.28
CA GLY A 112 -17.34 20.71 -1.03
C GLY A 112 -17.90 19.75 0.01
N LYS A 113 -19.09 20.07 0.54
CA LYS A 113 -19.77 19.27 1.58
C LYS A 113 -20.39 17.96 1.07
N ASN A 114 -20.51 17.77 -0.25
CA ASN A 114 -21.08 16.54 -0.80
C ASN A 114 -20.09 15.35 -0.68
N GLY A 115 -18.80 15.62 -0.49
CA GLY A 115 -17.78 14.60 -0.19
C GLY A 115 -17.59 13.54 -1.27
N TRP A 116 -17.93 13.85 -2.52
CA TRP A 116 -17.73 12.98 -3.68
C TRP A 116 -16.27 12.82 -4.07
N PHE A 117 -15.42 13.80 -3.77
CA PHE A 117 -13.99 13.78 -4.09
C PHE A 117 -13.15 14.03 -2.84
N GLU A 118 -12.14 13.19 -2.65
CA GLU A 118 -11.15 13.32 -1.59
C GLU A 118 -9.75 13.46 -2.21
N PHE A 119 -9.01 14.46 -1.73
CA PHE A 119 -7.63 14.71 -2.13
C PHE A 119 -6.90 15.43 -1.01
N ASP A 120 -5.88 14.79 -0.45
CA ASP A 120 -4.92 15.38 0.47
C ASP A 120 -3.58 15.60 -0.26
N PRO A 121 -3.24 16.84 -0.66
CA PRO A 121 -1.98 17.17 -1.30
C PRO A 121 -0.71 16.64 -0.62
N CYS A 122 -0.73 16.46 0.70
CA CYS A 122 0.43 16.00 1.45
C CYS A 122 0.70 14.49 1.26
N ARG A 123 -0.32 13.73 0.86
CA ARG A 123 -0.28 12.27 0.76
C ARG A 123 -0.58 11.74 -0.64
N ASP A 124 -1.48 12.42 -1.35
CA ASP A 124 -2.05 11.97 -2.62
C ASP A 124 -1.34 12.55 -3.85
N LEU A 125 -0.40 13.48 -3.65
CA LEU A 125 0.54 13.91 -4.66
C LEU A 125 1.74 12.96 -4.69
N ILE A 126 1.77 12.07 -5.68
CA ILE A 126 2.75 10.97 -5.72
C ILE A 126 4.10 11.49 -6.22
N ALA A 127 5.05 11.65 -5.30
CA ALA A 127 6.38 12.16 -5.60
C ALA A 127 7.12 11.27 -6.62
N GLY A 128 7.72 11.89 -7.63
CA GLY A 128 8.44 11.20 -8.70
C GLY A 128 7.56 10.50 -9.74
N LEU A 129 6.23 10.50 -9.59
CA LEU A 129 5.32 9.96 -10.60
C LEU A 129 5.17 10.96 -11.76
N GLN A 130 6.11 10.94 -12.71
CA GLN A 130 6.17 11.86 -13.85
C GLN A 130 6.68 11.16 -15.13
N VAL A 131 6.74 11.87 -16.26
CA VAL A 131 7.13 11.33 -17.60
C VAL A 131 8.47 11.81 -18.15
N GLY A 132 9.03 12.90 -17.63
CA GLY A 132 10.25 13.52 -18.12
C GLY A 132 11.55 12.81 -17.70
N ASP A 133 11.50 11.97 -16.67
CA ASP A 133 12.64 11.22 -16.17
C ASP A 133 12.21 9.79 -15.79
N TYR A 134 12.69 8.83 -16.58
CA TYR A 134 12.39 7.41 -16.44
C TYR A 134 12.90 6.83 -15.11
N GLU A 135 14.11 7.19 -14.68
CA GLU A 135 14.72 6.66 -13.45
C GLU A 135 13.92 7.11 -12.23
N THR A 136 13.59 8.40 -12.16
CA THR A 136 12.72 8.92 -11.09
C THR A 136 11.33 8.28 -11.12
N PHE A 137 10.75 8.06 -12.29
CA PHE A 137 9.44 7.41 -12.43
C PHE A 137 9.46 5.97 -11.88
N VAL A 138 10.46 5.18 -12.27
CA VAL A 138 10.58 3.77 -11.89
C VAL A 138 10.99 3.64 -10.42
N HIS A 139 12.09 4.26 -10.00
CA HIS A 139 12.67 4.02 -8.68
C HIS A 139 11.96 4.76 -7.54
N ARG A 140 11.23 5.84 -7.84
CA ARG A 140 10.52 6.64 -6.83
C ARG A 140 9.02 6.71 -7.07
N GLY A 141 8.60 7.06 -8.27
CA GLY A 141 7.19 7.29 -8.62
C GLY A 141 6.30 6.07 -8.43
N LEU A 142 6.65 4.94 -9.06
CA LEU A 142 5.87 3.71 -9.01
C LEU A 142 5.81 3.09 -7.58
N PRO A 143 6.94 2.93 -6.85
CA PRO A 143 6.89 2.50 -5.45
C PRO A 143 6.08 3.43 -4.54
N ALA A 144 6.13 4.74 -4.77
CA ALA A 144 5.30 5.68 -4.02
C ALA A 144 3.81 5.51 -4.33
N LEU A 145 3.44 5.31 -5.60
CA LEU A 145 2.06 5.03 -6.01
C LEU A 145 1.53 3.76 -5.35
N VAL A 146 2.28 2.66 -5.44
CA VAL A 146 1.88 1.37 -4.86
C VAL A 146 1.69 1.47 -3.35
N ARG A 147 2.64 2.10 -2.64
CA ARG A 147 2.52 2.30 -1.19
C ARG A 147 1.28 3.09 -0.83
N ARG A 148 1.00 4.18 -1.56
CA ARG A 148 -0.20 4.98 -1.33
C ARG A 148 -1.49 4.20 -1.58
N LEU A 149 -1.53 3.39 -2.65
CA LEU A 149 -2.66 2.51 -2.92
C LEU A 149 -2.87 1.47 -1.81
N ALA A 150 -1.79 0.87 -1.30
CA ALA A 150 -1.86 -0.09 -0.20
C ALA A 150 -2.35 0.56 1.11
N GLU A 151 -1.92 1.80 1.41
CA GLU A 151 -2.42 2.57 2.54
C GLU A 151 -3.93 2.83 2.44
N ILE A 152 -4.42 3.24 1.26
CA ILE A 152 -5.85 3.47 1.04
C ILE A 152 -6.62 2.15 1.21
N ALA A 153 -6.13 1.06 0.62
CA ALA A 153 -6.74 -0.26 0.73
C ALA A 153 -6.81 -0.78 2.18
N ALA A 154 -5.84 -0.43 3.03
CA ALA A 154 -5.86 -0.79 4.44
C ALA A 154 -6.90 0.01 5.26
N GLN A 155 -7.37 1.15 4.74
CA GLN A 155 -8.28 2.06 5.45
C GLN A 155 -9.75 1.92 5.03
N VAL A 156 -10.02 1.24 3.92
CA VAL A 156 -11.37 1.14 3.35
C VAL A 156 -11.74 -0.30 3.01
N TYR A 157 -13.01 -0.67 3.24
CA TYR A 157 -13.49 -2.03 3.00
C TYR A 157 -13.87 -2.26 1.52
N ASP A 158 -14.66 -1.36 0.95
CA ASP A 158 -15.13 -1.42 -0.43
C ASP A 158 -14.25 -0.53 -1.33
N LEU A 159 -13.10 -1.04 -1.75
CA LEU A 159 -12.19 -0.37 -2.69
C LEU A 159 -12.48 -0.78 -4.14
N MET A 160 -12.38 0.19 -5.05
CA MET A 160 -12.39 -0.02 -6.50
C MET A 160 -11.32 0.85 -7.15
N ILE A 161 -10.69 0.36 -8.22
CA ILE A 161 -9.68 1.13 -8.97
C ILE A 161 -10.29 1.62 -10.29
N ASN A 162 -10.20 2.91 -10.55
CA ASN A 162 -10.50 3.49 -11.86
C ASN A 162 -9.23 3.61 -12.69
N SER A 163 -9.19 2.94 -13.83
CA SER A 163 -8.06 2.97 -14.78
C SER A 163 -8.31 3.87 -16.00
N THR A 164 -9.44 4.58 -16.04
CA THR A 164 -9.83 5.47 -17.15
C THR A 164 -8.92 6.68 -17.27
N ALA A 165 -8.62 7.31 -16.14
CA ALA A 165 -8.00 8.61 -16.07
C ALA A 165 -6.52 8.52 -15.67
N GLY A 166 -5.77 9.56 -16.03
CA GLY A 166 -4.37 9.70 -15.66
C GLY A 166 -3.38 9.11 -16.66
N PHE A 167 -2.18 8.83 -16.16
CA PHE A 167 -1.01 8.52 -16.97
C PHE A 167 -0.98 7.06 -17.41
N ARG A 168 -1.06 6.78 -18.72
CA ARG A 168 -1.15 5.42 -19.28
C ARG A 168 -0.04 4.46 -18.86
N ALA A 169 1.17 4.93 -18.55
CA ALA A 169 2.25 4.01 -18.14
C ALA A 169 2.05 3.43 -16.74
N VAL A 170 1.17 4.00 -15.90
CA VAL A 170 0.83 3.42 -14.59
C VAL A 170 -0.23 2.32 -14.70
N THR A 171 -0.96 2.27 -15.81
CA THR A 171 -2.12 1.39 -15.99
C THR A 171 -1.77 -0.08 -15.74
N PRO A 172 -0.66 -0.65 -16.27
CA PRO A 172 -0.28 -2.04 -15.95
C PRO A 172 -0.08 -2.31 -14.45
N TYR A 173 0.44 -1.34 -13.70
CA TYR A 173 0.65 -1.46 -12.25
C TYR A 173 -0.66 -1.36 -11.47
N LEU A 174 -1.60 -0.52 -11.92
CA LEU A 174 -2.97 -0.50 -11.37
C LEU A 174 -3.67 -1.84 -11.57
N TYR A 175 -3.49 -2.47 -12.74
CA TYR A 175 -3.98 -3.81 -13.02
C TYR A 175 -3.36 -4.86 -12.10
N ALA A 176 -2.03 -4.87 -11.98
CA ALA A 176 -1.34 -5.80 -11.09
C ALA A 176 -1.78 -5.61 -9.63
N PHE A 177 -1.88 -4.36 -9.16
CA PHE A 177 -2.38 -4.05 -7.82
C PHE A 177 -3.79 -4.60 -7.63
N ALA A 178 -4.70 -4.35 -8.57
CA ALA A 178 -6.08 -4.80 -8.46
C ALA A 178 -6.21 -6.32 -8.41
N LEU A 179 -5.46 -7.03 -9.26
CA LEU A 179 -5.45 -8.48 -9.31
C LEU A 179 -4.89 -9.08 -8.01
N ILE A 180 -3.73 -8.60 -7.54
CA ILE A 180 -3.08 -9.13 -6.33
C ILE A 180 -3.90 -8.79 -5.07
N GLN A 181 -4.48 -7.59 -5.00
CA GLN A 181 -5.29 -7.14 -3.88
C GLN A 181 -6.74 -7.64 -3.94
N GLN A 182 -7.13 -8.32 -5.02
CA GLN A 182 -8.49 -8.80 -5.24
C GLN A 182 -9.53 -7.66 -5.14
N VAL A 183 -9.22 -6.51 -5.75
CA VAL A 183 -10.14 -5.37 -5.82
C VAL A 183 -10.68 -5.21 -7.24
N PRO A 184 -11.98 -4.90 -7.42
CA PRO A 184 -12.56 -4.68 -8.73
C PRO A 184 -11.97 -3.44 -9.39
N MET A 185 -11.93 -3.43 -10.72
CA MET A 185 -11.59 -2.24 -11.49
C MET A 185 -12.74 -1.78 -12.37
N VAL A 186 -12.78 -0.48 -12.61
CA VAL A 186 -13.59 0.13 -13.65
C VAL A 186 -12.70 0.79 -14.69
N TYR A 187 -13.16 0.70 -15.94
CA TYR A 187 -12.56 1.35 -17.07
C TYR A 187 -13.67 1.89 -17.95
N GLN A 188 -13.56 3.14 -18.37
CA GLN A 188 -14.45 3.72 -19.34
C GLN A 188 -13.86 3.53 -20.73
N PHE A 189 -14.57 2.76 -21.56
CA PHE A 189 -14.25 2.66 -22.98
C PHE A 189 -14.63 3.95 -23.71
N GLU A 190 -13.68 4.51 -24.46
CA GLU A 190 -13.89 5.73 -25.24
C GLU A 190 -15.09 5.56 -26.19
N GLY A 191 -16.03 6.51 -26.14
CA GLY A 191 -17.23 6.50 -26.98
C GLY A 191 -18.37 5.59 -26.53
N ALA A 192 -18.18 4.71 -25.54
CA ALA A 192 -19.29 3.96 -24.94
C ALA A 192 -19.94 4.77 -23.80
N GLU A 193 -21.22 4.54 -23.51
CA GLU A 193 -21.91 5.10 -22.34
C GLU A 193 -21.71 4.25 -21.07
N GLN A 194 -21.34 2.99 -21.23
CA GLN A 194 -21.22 2.02 -20.15
C GLN A 194 -19.79 1.99 -19.57
N LEU A 195 -19.68 1.60 -18.29
CA LEU A 195 -18.40 1.27 -17.67
C LEU A 195 -18.10 -0.21 -17.90
N LEU A 196 -16.87 -0.52 -18.28
CA LEU A 196 -16.34 -1.87 -18.25
C LEU A 196 -15.95 -2.20 -16.82
N PHE A 197 -16.52 -3.28 -16.28
CA PHE A 197 -16.16 -3.80 -14.97
C PHE A 197 -15.22 -4.99 -15.14
N ILE A 198 -14.07 -4.91 -14.48
CA ILE A 198 -13.09 -5.99 -14.45
C ILE A 198 -13.23 -6.62 -13.07
N PRO A 199 -13.81 -7.84 -12.99
CA PRO A 199 -14.13 -8.46 -11.73
C PRO A 199 -12.85 -8.92 -11.01
N ARG A 200 -13.03 -9.29 -9.75
CA ARG A 200 -12.00 -10.00 -8.98
C ARG A 200 -11.73 -11.33 -9.67
N VAL A 201 -10.53 -11.50 -10.21
CA VAL A 201 -10.12 -12.76 -10.83
C VAL A 201 -9.58 -13.67 -9.74
N PRO A 202 -10.08 -14.91 -9.61
CA PRO A 202 -9.59 -15.86 -8.60
C PRO A 202 -8.20 -16.37 -9.02
N ILE A 203 -7.18 -15.56 -8.74
CA ILE A 203 -5.77 -15.94 -8.92
C ILE A 203 -5.23 -16.44 -7.59
N GLU A 204 -4.49 -17.54 -7.64
CA GLU A 204 -3.74 -18.05 -6.50
C GLU A 204 -2.31 -17.53 -6.60
N LEU A 205 -1.84 -16.89 -5.53
CA LEU A 205 -0.50 -16.34 -5.44
C LEU A 205 0.41 -17.34 -4.75
N LYS A 206 1.59 -17.54 -5.34
CA LYS A 206 2.65 -18.40 -4.81
C LYS A 206 3.42 -17.66 -3.71
N TRP A 207 2.97 -17.84 -2.47
CA TRP A 207 3.54 -17.15 -1.30
C TRP A 207 4.90 -17.67 -0.86
N ASP A 208 5.26 -18.90 -1.25
CA ASP A 208 6.56 -19.53 -1.03
C ASP A 208 7.72 -18.66 -1.53
N VAL A 209 7.52 -17.93 -2.63
CA VAL A 209 8.51 -16.97 -3.14
C VAL A 209 8.74 -15.83 -2.13
N VAL A 210 7.67 -15.27 -1.57
CA VAL A 210 7.76 -14.18 -0.60
C VAL A 210 8.36 -14.68 0.71
N GLU A 211 7.99 -15.88 1.15
CA GLU A 211 8.48 -16.51 2.38
C GLU A 211 9.98 -16.83 2.29
N LYS A 212 10.41 -17.42 1.18
CA LYS A 212 11.82 -17.75 0.89
C LYS A 212 12.70 -16.50 0.89
N PHE A 213 12.23 -15.41 0.29
CA PHE A 213 13.01 -14.19 0.08
C PHE A 213 12.59 -13.01 0.95
N TYR A 214 11.82 -13.26 2.02
CA TYR A 214 11.20 -12.20 2.81
C TYR A 214 12.21 -11.15 3.25
N VAL A 215 13.33 -11.57 3.83
CA VAL A 215 14.39 -10.68 4.33
C VAL A 215 14.96 -9.81 3.22
N GLN A 216 15.30 -10.40 2.07
CA GLN A 216 15.84 -9.69 0.91
C GLN A 216 14.83 -8.69 0.35
N MET A 217 13.54 -9.07 0.25
CA MET A 217 12.48 -8.16 -0.20
C MET A 217 12.30 -6.99 0.77
N VAL A 218 12.37 -7.21 2.08
CA VAL A 218 12.32 -6.13 3.08
C VAL A 218 13.54 -5.20 2.95
N SER A 219 14.74 -5.76 2.71
CA SER A 219 15.95 -4.97 2.47
C SER A 219 15.84 -4.12 1.20
N LEU A 220 15.35 -4.70 0.11
CA LEU A 220 15.12 -4.00 -1.16
C LEU A 220 14.06 -2.90 -1.04
N GLN A 221 12.99 -3.12 -0.28
CA GLN A 221 11.97 -2.09 -0.01
C GLN A 221 12.57 -0.86 0.71
N ARG A 222 13.61 -1.06 1.52
CA ARG A 222 14.34 0.04 2.18
C ARG A 222 15.39 0.70 1.27
N GLY A 223 15.70 0.08 0.14
CA GLY A 223 16.81 0.44 -0.74
C GLY A 223 18.14 -0.10 -0.23
N ILE A 224 18.95 -0.63 -1.14
CA ILE A 224 20.31 -1.10 -0.88
C ILE A 224 21.25 -0.25 -1.71
N GLY A 225 22.26 0.35 -1.07
CA GLY A 225 23.30 1.17 -1.73
C GLY A 225 24.30 0.31 -2.50
N SER A 226 23.82 -0.43 -3.49
CA SER A 226 24.59 -1.26 -4.41
C SER A 226 23.77 -1.45 -5.68
N SER A 227 24.43 -1.49 -6.84
CA SER A 227 23.76 -1.80 -8.11
C SER A 227 23.13 -3.19 -8.11
N VAL A 228 22.16 -3.38 -9.00
CA VAL A 228 21.57 -4.70 -9.27
C VAL A 228 22.67 -5.68 -9.69
N GLU A 229 23.58 -5.28 -10.58
CA GLU A 229 24.66 -6.14 -11.06
C GLU A 229 25.59 -6.61 -9.94
N GLN A 230 25.89 -5.74 -8.98
CA GLN A 230 26.69 -6.12 -7.80
C GLN A 230 25.94 -7.10 -6.90
N LEU A 231 24.64 -6.89 -6.69
CA LEU A 231 23.83 -7.73 -5.81
C LEU A 231 23.55 -9.11 -6.40
N THR A 232 23.45 -9.25 -7.72
CA THR A 232 23.23 -10.56 -8.37
C THR A 232 24.40 -11.56 -8.20
N GLY A 233 25.52 -11.13 -7.59
CA GLY A 233 26.53 -12.06 -7.06
C GLY A 233 26.00 -12.96 -5.94
N ASP A 234 24.97 -12.50 -5.20
CA ASP A 234 24.22 -13.29 -4.23
C ASP A 234 23.09 -14.07 -4.94
N PRO A 235 23.02 -15.40 -4.78
CA PRO A 235 21.98 -16.22 -5.40
C PRO A 235 20.55 -15.76 -5.10
N ALA A 236 20.27 -15.26 -3.90
CA ALA A 236 18.92 -14.83 -3.51
C ALA A 236 18.47 -13.58 -4.27
N PHE A 237 19.37 -12.60 -4.43
CA PHE A 237 19.08 -11.39 -5.21
C PHE A 237 18.96 -11.69 -6.69
N ARG A 238 19.82 -12.57 -7.22
CA ARG A 238 19.70 -13.04 -8.61
C ARG A 238 18.38 -13.78 -8.87
N ASP A 239 17.93 -14.62 -7.95
CA ASP A 239 16.64 -15.31 -8.08
C ASP A 239 15.49 -14.31 -8.12
N LEU A 240 15.51 -13.28 -7.28
CA LEU A 240 14.52 -12.19 -7.25
C LEU A 240 14.55 -11.34 -8.54
N ASP A 241 15.74 -11.02 -9.05
CA ASP A 241 15.93 -10.26 -10.29
C ASP A 241 15.38 -11.03 -11.51
N ASN A 242 15.67 -12.33 -11.60
CA ASN A 242 15.18 -13.21 -12.66
C ASN A 242 13.64 -13.27 -12.76
N ILE A 243 12.92 -12.98 -11.67
CA ILE A 243 11.45 -12.93 -11.64
C ILE A 243 10.89 -11.50 -11.63
N GLY A 244 11.74 -10.49 -11.85
CA GLY A 244 11.35 -9.08 -11.98
C GLY A 244 10.95 -8.41 -10.67
N LEU A 245 11.45 -8.89 -9.54
CA LEU A 245 11.18 -8.29 -8.22
C LEU A 245 12.25 -7.30 -7.76
N VAL A 246 13.34 -7.16 -8.51
CA VAL A 246 14.42 -6.19 -8.24
C VAL A 246 14.41 -5.16 -9.37
N GLU A 247 14.56 -3.90 -8.99
CA GLU A 247 14.82 -2.79 -9.91
C GLU A 247 15.97 -1.97 -9.33
N GLY A 248 16.67 -1.20 -10.16
CA GLY A 248 17.73 -0.34 -9.66
C GLY A 248 18.56 0.28 -10.77
N ASP A 249 19.50 1.10 -10.34
CA ASP A 249 20.50 1.74 -11.19
C ASP A 249 21.92 1.31 -10.75
N LYS A 250 22.92 2.11 -11.09
CA LYS A 250 24.34 1.83 -10.80
C LYS A 250 24.72 1.97 -9.33
N ASP A 251 23.91 2.66 -8.54
CA ASP A 251 24.22 3.03 -7.16
C ASP A 251 23.22 2.45 -6.15
N MET A 252 22.02 2.08 -6.61
CA MET A 252 20.98 1.58 -5.73
C MET A 252 20.13 0.48 -6.37
N ALA A 253 19.81 -0.54 -5.58
CA ALA A 253 18.79 -1.52 -5.88
C ALA A 253 17.61 -1.39 -4.90
N VAL A 254 16.42 -1.52 -5.44
CA VAL A 254 15.13 -1.38 -4.76
C VAL A 254 14.21 -2.54 -5.12
N LEU A 255 13.15 -2.69 -4.33
CA LEU A 255 12.09 -3.64 -4.65
C LEU A 255 11.26 -3.07 -5.79
N SER A 256 11.02 -3.87 -6.83
CA SER A 256 10.20 -3.42 -7.97
C SER A 256 8.78 -3.08 -7.51
N ALA A 257 8.05 -2.30 -8.31
CA ALA A 257 6.66 -1.97 -7.98
C ALA A 257 5.77 -3.23 -7.81
N ILE A 258 6.02 -4.29 -8.57
CA ILE A 258 5.34 -5.58 -8.41
C ILE A 258 5.73 -6.26 -7.10
N GLY A 259 7.02 -6.23 -6.75
CA GLY A 259 7.51 -6.73 -5.47
C GLY A 259 6.88 -6.01 -4.28
N GLU A 260 6.72 -4.69 -4.36
CA GLU A 260 6.02 -3.87 -3.35
C GLU A 260 4.56 -4.31 -3.18
N ILE A 261 3.84 -4.55 -4.29
CA ILE A 261 2.45 -5.03 -4.26
C ILE A 261 2.37 -6.42 -3.59
N LEU A 262 3.24 -7.35 -3.99
CA LEU A 262 3.28 -8.71 -3.46
C LEU A 262 3.61 -8.74 -1.98
N LEU A 263 4.69 -8.07 -1.56
CA LEU A 263 5.11 -8.01 -0.17
C LEU A 263 4.05 -7.32 0.70
N GLY A 264 3.47 -6.22 0.20
CA GLY A 264 2.39 -5.51 0.87
C GLY A 264 1.17 -6.41 1.09
N ARG A 265 0.73 -7.13 0.05
CA ARG A 265 -0.40 -8.07 0.17
C ARG A 265 -0.08 -9.22 1.12
N TYR A 266 1.11 -9.80 1.02
CA TYR A 266 1.55 -10.87 1.91
C TYR A 266 1.45 -10.42 3.37
N ARG A 267 1.94 -9.23 3.72
CA ARG A 267 1.87 -8.70 5.09
C ARG A 267 0.47 -8.36 5.57
N GLN A 268 -0.48 -8.10 4.67
CA GLN A 268 -1.89 -7.93 5.04
C GLN A 268 -2.54 -9.27 5.42
N LEU A 269 -2.16 -10.34 4.73
CA LEU A 269 -2.75 -11.67 4.92
C LEU A 269 -2.02 -12.49 5.98
N TYR A 270 -0.72 -12.26 6.14
CA TYR A 270 0.17 -13.13 6.88
C TYR A 270 1.16 -12.37 7.75
N ALA A 271 1.66 -13.05 8.78
CA ALA A 271 2.89 -12.70 9.47
C ALA A 271 3.86 -13.87 9.40
N LEU A 272 5.13 -13.59 9.15
CA LEU A 272 6.20 -14.59 9.14
C LEU A 272 6.96 -14.51 10.47
N VAL A 273 7.18 -15.65 11.11
CA VAL A 273 7.82 -15.73 12.42
C VAL A 273 8.66 -16.99 12.53
N ASP A 274 9.82 -16.90 13.19
CA ASP A 274 10.62 -18.07 13.53
C ASP A 274 10.22 -18.55 14.94
N VAL A 275 9.93 -19.85 15.05
CA VAL A 275 9.44 -20.47 16.27
C VAL A 275 10.24 -21.73 16.54
N ASP A 276 10.75 -21.90 17.76
CA ASP A 276 11.33 -23.18 18.16
C ASP A 276 10.29 -24.29 18.08
N GLN A 277 10.68 -25.45 17.57
CA GLN A 277 9.78 -26.59 17.38
C GLN A 277 8.98 -26.95 18.65
N SER A 278 9.54 -26.75 19.85
CA SER A 278 8.85 -27.03 21.12
C SER A 278 7.73 -26.04 21.47
N ALA A 279 7.75 -24.82 20.90
CA ALA A 279 6.76 -23.77 21.15
C ALA A 279 5.58 -23.80 20.17
N VAL A 280 5.73 -24.46 19.02
CA VAL A 280 4.70 -24.55 17.97
C VAL A 280 3.35 -25.07 18.50
N PRO A 281 3.26 -26.15 19.30
CA PRO A 281 1.97 -26.64 19.79
C PRO A 281 1.24 -25.64 20.67
N ALA A 282 1.97 -24.93 21.54
CA ALA A 282 1.39 -23.93 22.44
C ALA A 282 0.84 -22.73 21.67
N LEU A 283 1.57 -22.25 20.65
CA LEU A 283 1.11 -21.19 19.75
C LEU A 283 -0.12 -21.62 18.95
N LYS A 284 -0.10 -22.81 18.34
CA LYS A 284 -1.24 -23.36 17.55
C LYS A 284 -2.52 -23.48 18.37
N ALA A 285 -2.41 -23.77 19.66
CA ALA A 285 -3.56 -23.94 20.54
C ALA A 285 -4.25 -22.62 20.92
N ASN A 286 -3.64 -21.45 20.67
CA ASN A 286 -4.17 -20.16 21.13
C ASN A 286 -4.26 -19.11 20.00
N PRO A 287 -5.44 -18.92 19.38
CA PRO A 287 -5.65 -17.92 18.33
C PRO A 287 -5.36 -16.47 18.76
N GLU A 288 -5.61 -16.12 20.03
CA GLU A 288 -5.34 -14.77 20.53
C GLU A 288 -3.84 -14.52 20.69
N MET A 289 -3.07 -15.54 21.09
CA MET A 289 -1.60 -15.47 21.07
C MET A 289 -1.08 -15.29 19.63
N LEU A 290 -1.63 -16.02 18.66
CA LEU A 290 -1.26 -15.86 17.24
C LEU A 290 -1.56 -14.45 16.73
N ARG A 291 -2.70 -13.87 17.11
CA ARG A 291 -3.03 -12.47 16.82
C ARG A 291 -2.01 -11.51 17.41
N ILE A 292 -1.66 -11.66 18.69
CA ILE A 292 -0.65 -10.81 19.35
C ILE A 292 0.71 -10.94 18.66
N VAL A 293 1.12 -12.16 18.30
CA VAL A 293 2.36 -12.38 17.55
C VAL A 293 2.31 -11.63 16.22
N ALA A 294 1.27 -11.87 15.41
CA ALA A 294 1.17 -11.36 14.06
C ALA A 294 0.97 -9.84 13.96
N GLU A 295 0.25 -9.23 14.91
CA GLU A 295 -0.08 -7.81 14.88
C GLU A 295 0.89 -6.93 15.67
N LYS A 296 1.55 -7.48 16.69
CA LYS A 296 2.36 -6.68 17.63
C LYS A 296 3.80 -7.16 17.74
N PHE A 297 4.02 -8.46 17.89
CA PHE A 297 5.39 -8.98 18.03
C PHE A 297 6.20 -8.90 16.74
N CYS A 298 5.58 -9.19 15.59
CA CYS A 298 6.23 -9.11 14.29
C CYS A 298 6.53 -7.66 13.84
N ASP A 299 5.97 -6.65 14.52
CA ASP A 299 6.33 -5.25 14.31
C ASP A 299 7.54 -4.88 15.19
N ASP A 300 8.65 -4.49 14.55
CA ASP A 300 9.92 -4.25 15.26
C ASP A 300 9.79 -3.15 16.32
N HIS A 301 9.08 -2.06 16.01
CA HIS A 301 8.91 -0.94 16.91
C HIS A 301 8.07 -1.32 18.14
N HIS A 302 6.95 -2.00 17.94
CA HIS A 302 6.13 -2.51 19.05
C HIS A 302 6.90 -3.54 19.87
N ARG A 303 7.61 -4.46 19.23
CA ARG A 303 8.39 -5.48 19.92
C ARG A 303 9.43 -4.86 20.83
N GLU A 304 10.24 -3.95 20.31
CA GLU A 304 11.32 -3.29 21.07
C GLU A 304 10.76 -2.50 22.26
N ASN A 305 9.70 -1.72 22.06
CA ASN A 305 9.10 -0.90 23.12
C ASN A 305 8.42 -1.72 24.24
N ARG A 306 8.12 -2.99 23.98
CA ARG A 306 7.36 -3.87 24.88
C ARG A 306 8.16 -5.08 25.34
N THR A 307 9.44 -5.13 25.00
CA THR A 307 10.34 -6.21 25.42
C THR A 307 11.05 -5.80 26.70
N GLU A 308 11.00 -6.69 27.69
CA GLU A 308 11.71 -6.57 28.95
C GLU A 308 12.74 -7.69 29.07
N ARG A 309 13.82 -7.44 29.82
CA ARG A 309 14.81 -8.46 30.16
C ARG A 309 14.56 -8.98 31.57
N LYS A 310 14.16 -10.25 31.71
CA LYS A 310 13.86 -10.89 33.01
C LYS A 310 14.71 -12.13 33.19
N ASN A 311 15.58 -12.16 34.19
CA ASN A 311 16.49 -13.28 34.47
C ASN A 311 17.22 -13.83 33.22
N GLY A 312 17.63 -12.94 32.33
CA GLY A 312 18.33 -13.30 31.09
C GLY A 312 17.42 -13.58 29.89
N HIS A 313 16.12 -13.74 30.09
CA HIS A 313 15.13 -13.89 29.02
C HIS A 313 14.78 -12.54 28.37
N PHE A 314 14.52 -12.54 27.07
CA PHE A 314 13.74 -11.47 26.42
C PHE A 314 12.27 -11.86 26.44
N VAL A 315 11.46 -11.00 27.03
CA VAL A 315 10.03 -11.24 27.23
C VAL A 315 9.26 -10.07 26.64
N PHE A 316 8.48 -10.34 25.60
CA PHE A 316 7.52 -9.37 25.09
C PHE A 316 6.24 -9.40 25.93
N ASP A 317 5.88 -8.22 26.44
CA ASP A 317 4.73 -7.99 27.32
C ASP A 317 3.67 -7.13 26.63
N ASN A 318 2.54 -7.75 26.29
CA ASN A 318 1.41 -7.08 25.66
C ASN A 318 0.53 -6.27 26.66
N GLY A 319 1.01 -6.00 27.86
CA GLY A 319 0.40 -5.09 28.82
C GLY A 319 -0.46 -5.81 29.85
N ASP A 320 -1.61 -5.20 30.17
CA ASP A 320 -2.52 -5.74 31.19
C ASP A 320 -3.36 -6.90 30.63
N ASN A 321 -2.66 -7.98 30.30
CA ASN A 321 -3.20 -9.28 29.92
C ASN A 321 -2.16 -10.35 30.28
N PRO A 322 -2.54 -11.64 30.35
CA PRO A 322 -1.63 -12.68 30.81
C PRO A 322 -0.68 -13.21 29.73
N TYR A 323 -0.70 -12.63 28.52
CA TYR A 323 0.08 -13.14 27.39
C TYR A 323 1.54 -12.72 27.46
N ARG A 324 2.45 -13.67 27.45
CA ARG A 324 3.91 -13.42 27.42
C ARG A 324 4.56 -14.23 26.32
N ILE A 325 5.42 -13.59 25.53
CA ILE A 325 6.16 -14.22 24.44
C ILE A 325 7.64 -14.15 24.78
N TYR A 326 8.27 -15.32 24.87
CA TYR A 326 9.69 -15.46 25.17
C TYR A 326 10.43 -15.77 23.89
N PHE A 327 11.51 -15.04 23.66
CA PHE A 327 12.27 -15.18 22.43
C PHE A 327 13.76 -14.98 22.65
N VAL A 328 14.56 -15.44 21.70
CA VAL A 328 15.96 -15.04 21.57
C VAL A 328 16.10 -14.14 20.35
N GLN A 329 17.04 -13.19 20.43
CA GLN A 329 17.42 -12.34 19.31
C GLN A 329 18.80 -12.77 18.80
N PRO A 330 18.89 -13.51 17.68
CA PRO A 330 20.16 -13.83 17.06
C PRO A 330 20.89 -12.55 16.62
N ARG A 331 22.24 -12.61 16.52
CA ARG A 331 23.04 -11.51 15.96
C ARG A 331 22.64 -11.17 14.52
N HIS A 332 22.26 -12.19 13.76
CA HIS A 332 21.77 -12.07 12.38
C HIS A 332 20.52 -12.95 12.25
N GLY A 333 19.42 -12.36 11.77
CA GLY A 333 18.15 -13.07 11.57
C GLY A 333 17.00 -12.52 12.40
N SER A 334 15.85 -13.16 12.25
CA SER A 334 14.62 -12.79 12.95
C SER A 334 14.62 -13.31 14.39
N PRO A 335 13.83 -12.70 15.30
CA PRO A 335 13.62 -13.23 16.63
C PRO A 335 13.01 -14.64 16.57
N ILE A 336 13.49 -15.53 17.45
CA ILE A 336 13.00 -16.91 17.55
C ILE A 336 12.18 -17.06 18.82
N ILE A 337 10.87 -17.29 18.69
CA ILE A 337 9.97 -17.55 19.82
C ILE A 337 10.22 -18.97 20.32
N TYR A 338 10.59 -19.14 21.59
CA TYR A 338 10.82 -20.47 22.17
C TYR A 338 9.85 -20.84 23.31
N LYS A 339 9.07 -19.88 23.81
CA LYS A 339 8.02 -20.16 24.80
C LYS A 339 6.94 -19.10 24.77
N THR A 340 5.71 -19.48 25.10
CA THR A 340 4.59 -18.56 25.29
C THR A 340 3.80 -18.94 26.52
N PHE A 341 3.24 -17.95 27.22
CA PHE A 341 2.39 -18.13 28.39
C PHE A 341 1.08 -17.38 28.22
N THR A 342 0.01 -17.92 28.81
CA THR A 342 -1.34 -17.34 28.84
C THR A 342 -1.84 -17.16 30.27
N ASP A 343 -0.98 -17.42 31.24
CA ASP A 343 -1.21 -17.35 32.68
C ASP A 343 -0.04 -16.61 33.33
N HIS A 344 -0.35 -15.73 34.29
CA HIS A 344 0.66 -14.87 34.92
C HIS A 344 1.56 -15.63 35.88
N ASP A 345 0.98 -16.55 36.66
CA ASP A 345 1.68 -17.29 37.71
C ASP A 345 2.62 -18.33 37.09
N GLU A 346 2.18 -19.03 36.04
CA GLU A 346 3.02 -19.96 35.28
C GLU A 346 4.24 -19.27 34.67
N HIS A 347 3.99 -18.10 34.06
CA HIS A 347 5.02 -17.25 33.51
C HIS A 347 6.03 -16.82 34.59
N GLN A 348 5.53 -16.35 35.74
CA GLN A 348 6.36 -15.85 36.82
C GLN A 348 7.27 -16.95 37.37
N TRP A 349 6.68 -18.12 37.65
CA TRP A 349 7.43 -19.27 38.09
C TRP A 349 8.53 -19.65 37.08
N TYR A 350 8.21 -19.66 35.78
CA TYR A 350 9.15 -20.06 34.74
C TYR A 350 10.42 -19.22 34.72
N TYR A 351 10.32 -17.89 34.68
CA TYR A 351 11.51 -17.04 34.58
C TYR A 351 12.30 -16.95 35.90
N GLU A 352 11.67 -17.22 37.05
CA GLU A 352 12.36 -17.30 38.34
C GLU A 352 13.19 -18.60 38.49
N HIS A 353 12.77 -19.69 37.84
CA HIS A 353 13.33 -21.03 38.07
C HIS A 353 14.03 -21.65 36.85
N THR A 354 13.92 -21.03 35.68
CA THR A 354 14.47 -21.56 34.42
C THR A 354 15.41 -20.54 33.81
N ALA A 355 16.57 -20.99 33.31
CA ALA A 355 17.44 -20.15 32.51
C ALA A 355 16.97 -20.10 31.04
N PRO A 356 17.26 -19.03 30.28
CA PRO A 356 17.00 -19.02 28.84
C PRO A 356 17.76 -20.16 28.15
N PRO A 357 17.14 -20.83 27.16
CA PRO A 357 17.86 -21.82 26.36
C PRO A 357 19.00 -21.13 25.60
N PRO A 358 20.18 -21.76 25.50
CA PRO A 358 21.23 -21.24 24.64
C PRO A 358 20.75 -21.23 23.17
N PRO A 359 21.12 -20.21 22.36
CA PRO A 359 20.67 -20.13 20.97
C PRO A 359 21.00 -21.38 20.14
N GLU A 360 22.10 -22.08 20.46
CA GLU A 360 22.51 -23.28 19.71
C GLU A 360 21.62 -24.51 19.99
N SER A 361 20.83 -24.50 21.07
CA SER A 361 19.91 -25.60 21.40
C SER A 361 18.52 -25.45 20.79
N LEU A 362 18.25 -24.34 20.10
CA LEU A 362 16.96 -24.09 19.46
C LEU A 362 16.90 -24.75 18.08
N HIS A 363 15.73 -25.26 17.75
CA HIS A 363 15.39 -25.83 16.46
C HIS A 363 14.30 -24.97 15.82
N PRO A 364 14.65 -23.76 15.31
CA PRO A 364 13.68 -22.86 14.73
C PRO A 364 13.09 -23.48 13.46
N VAL A 365 11.76 -23.46 13.39
CA VAL A 365 10.99 -23.65 12.17
C VAL A 365 10.40 -22.30 11.77
N ARG A 366 10.40 -22.02 10.48
CA ARG A 366 9.79 -20.81 9.96
C ARG A 366 8.30 -21.05 9.78
N CYS A 367 7.49 -20.21 10.39
CA CYS A 367 6.05 -20.34 10.37
C CYS A 367 5.37 -19.10 9.81
N ARG A 368 4.26 -19.34 9.11
CA ARG A 368 3.33 -18.33 8.64
C ARG A 368 2.08 -18.33 9.51
N ILE A 369 1.69 -17.16 10.00
CA ILE A 369 0.43 -16.92 10.69
C ILE A 369 -0.55 -16.28 9.71
N SER A 370 -1.66 -16.95 9.42
CA SER A 370 -2.80 -16.35 8.69
C SER A 370 -3.55 -15.36 9.58
N LYS A 371 -3.72 -14.12 9.11
CA LYS A 371 -4.46 -13.05 9.80
C LYS A 371 -5.97 -13.16 9.59
N GLN A 372 -6.42 -13.99 8.64
CA GLN A 372 -7.84 -14.17 8.37
C GLN A 372 -8.51 -15.13 9.36
N ASP A 373 -7.82 -16.21 9.72
CA ASP A 373 -8.35 -17.29 10.55
C ASP A 373 -7.44 -17.67 11.73
N TRP A 374 -6.38 -16.88 11.97
CA TRP A 374 -5.43 -17.06 13.08
C TRP A 374 -4.90 -18.48 13.16
N ARG A 375 -4.41 -18.99 12.03
CA ARG A 375 -3.76 -20.31 11.92
C ARG A 375 -2.27 -20.19 11.71
N LEU A 376 -1.51 -21.09 12.34
CA LEU A 376 -0.07 -21.23 12.17
C LEU A 376 0.25 -22.43 11.28
N GLU A 377 0.98 -22.19 10.21
CA GLU A 377 1.47 -23.18 9.25
C GLU A 377 2.99 -23.07 9.16
N GLU A 378 3.66 -24.16 8.82
CA GLU A 378 5.07 -24.10 8.43
C GLU A 378 5.15 -23.47 7.03
N ALA A 379 6.08 -22.54 6.83
CA ALA A 379 6.23 -21.77 5.59
C ALA A 379 7.23 -22.42 4.64
#